data_AF-A0A942RNN8-F1
#
_entry.id   AF-A0A942RNN8-F1
#
_cell.length_a   1.000
_cell.length_b   1.000
_cell.length_c   1.000
_cell.angle_alpha   90.00
_cell.angle_beta   90.00
_cell.angle_gamma   90.00
#
_symmetry.space_group_name_H-M   'P 1'
#
loop_
_entity.id
_entity.type
_entity.pdbx_description
1 polymer ?
#
loop_
_entity_poly.entity_id
_entity_poly.type
_entity_poly.pdbx_seq_one_letter_code
_entity_poly.pdbx_strand_id
1 'polypeptide(L)'
;MKLLKSSKVKFLFVALLSVVGGVYLLFSEKGVIRYVDLKNQVDNLNEQIELLEKENKKLEGQIDSLKKKIPSIIERTAREKYDMIRPGEKKIEFVEE
;
A
#
# COMPACT_ATOMS: atom_id res chain seq x y z
N MET A 1 -8.78 58.47 -15.82
CA MET A 1 -8.59 57.40 -14.82
C MET A 1 -9.53 57.60 -13.60
N LYS A 2 -10.87 57.64 -13.79
CA LYS A 2 -11.86 57.87 -12.71
C LYS A 2 -12.40 56.58 -12.07
N LEU A 3 -12.07 55.41 -12.63
CA LEU A 3 -12.63 54.12 -12.23
C LEU A 3 -12.03 53.57 -10.91
N LEU A 4 -10.78 53.93 -10.57
CA LEU A 4 -10.12 53.48 -9.32
C LEU A 4 -10.59 54.20 -8.05
N LYS A 5 -11.47 55.21 -8.15
CA LYS A 5 -11.87 56.03 -6.99
C LYS A 5 -12.98 55.40 -6.15
N SER A 6 -13.78 54.46 -6.70
CA SER A 6 -14.89 53.85 -5.95
C SER A 6 -14.42 52.69 -5.06
N SER A 7 -14.87 52.67 -3.80
CA SER A 7 -14.57 51.60 -2.83
C SER A 7 -15.02 50.22 -3.32
N LYS A 8 -16.12 50.16 -4.09
CA LYS A 8 -16.66 48.93 -4.69
C LYS A 8 -15.70 48.30 -5.71
N VAL A 9 -15.05 49.11 -6.54
CA VAL A 9 -14.08 48.62 -7.54
C VAL A 9 -12.82 48.08 -6.85
N LYS A 10 -12.37 48.74 -5.77
CA LYS A 10 -11.24 48.22 -4.96
C LYS A 10 -11.58 46.88 -4.32
N PHE A 11 -12.79 46.74 -3.77
CA PHE A 11 -13.24 45.49 -3.17
C PHE A 11 -13.33 44.36 -4.21
N LEU A 12 -13.91 44.63 -5.38
CA LEU A 12 -13.97 43.68 -6.50
C LEU A 12 -12.57 43.25 -6.96
N PHE A 13 -11.62 44.19 -7.02
CA PHE A 13 -10.24 43.89 -7.39
C PHE A 13 -9.54 43.00 -6.37
N VAL A 14 -9.71 43.27 -5.07
CA VAL A 14 -9.19 42.42 -3.99
C VAL A 14 -9.83 41.03 -4.03
N ALA A 15 -11.16 40.96 -4.19
CA ALA A 15 -11.86 39.69 -4.30
C ALA A 15 -11.35 38.86 -5.50
N LEU A 16 -11.14 39.50 -6.66
CA LEU A 16 -10.59 38.84 -7.84
C LEU A 16 -9.17 38.31 -7.59
N LEU A 17 -8.31 39.11 -6.97
CA LEU A 17 -6.96 38.69 -6.59
C LEU A 17 -6.97 37.52 -5.61
N SER A 18 -7.86 37.54 -4.61
CA SER A 18 -8.02 36.43 -3.67
C SER A 18 -8.46 35.14 -4.35
N VAL A 19 -9.40 35.22 -5.30
CA VAL A 19 -9.84 34.04 -6.06
C VAL A 19 -8.72 33.48 -6.92
N VAL A 20 -8.02 34.34 -7.68
CA VAL A 20 -6.91 33.91 -8.54
C VAL A 20 -5.77 33.33 -7.70
N GLY A 21 -5.42 33.98 -6.59
CA GLY A 21 -4.43 33.50 -5.64
C GLY A 21 -4.82 32.16 -5.01
N GLY A 22 -6.10 32.00 -4.64
CA GLY A 22 -6.64 30.75 -4.11
C GLY A 22 -6.54 29.61 -5.12
N VAL A 23 -6.95 29.84 -6.37
CA VAL A 23 -6.82 28.84 -7.46
C VAL A 23 -5.35 28.49 -7.69
N TYR A 24 -4.46 29.48 -7.72
CA TYR A 24 -3.02 29.23 -7.88
C TYR A 24 -2.44 28.40 -6.72
N LEU A 25 -2.81 28.67 -5.47
CA LEU A 25 -2.33 27.89 -4.32
C LEU A 25 -2.85 26.44 -4.32
N LEU A 26 -4.05 26.20 -4.83
CA LEU A 26 -4.61 24.85 -4.92
C LEU A 26 -4.00 24.05 -6.08
N PHE A 27 -3.91 24.66 -7.26
CA PHE A 27 -3.59 23.98 -8.53
C PHE A 27 -2.18 24.23 -9.07
N SER A 28 -1.35 25.01 -8.39
CA SER A 28 0.05 25.14 -8.80
C SER A 28 0.80 23.82 -8.66
N GLU A 29 1.97 23.74 -9.31
CA GLU A 29 2.86 22.58 -9.25
C GLU A 29 3.30 22.23 -7.83
N LYS A 30 3.35 23.24 -6.94
CA LYS A 30 3.61 23.09 -5.49
C LYS A 30 2.37 23.33 -4.65
N GLY A 31 1.20 23.17 -5.25
CA GLY A 31 -0.09 23.43 -4.63
C GLY A 31 -0.53 22.33 -3.66
N VAL A 32 -1.60 22.63 -2.93
CA VAL A 32 -2.14 21.74 -1.89
C VAL A 32 -2.57 20.39 -2.46
N ILE A 33 -3.20 20.38 -3.64
CA ILE A 33 -3.68 19.14 -4.28
C ILE A 33 -2.49 18.22 -4.57
N ARG A 34 -1.41 18.77 -5.14
CA ARG A 34 -0.20 18.02 -5.45
C ARG A 34 0.48 17.48 -4.20
N TYR A 35 0.52 18.28 -3.12
CA TYR A 35 1.07 17.85 -1.85
C TYR A 35 0.32 16.62 -1.28
N VAL A 36 -1.02 16.66 -1.28
CA VAL A 36 -1.84 15.56 -0.77
C VAL A 36 -1.64 14.29 -1.61
N ASP A 37 -1.60 14.43 -2.93
CA ASP A 37 -1.31 13.31 -3.86
C ASP A 37 0.06 12.67 -3.56
N LEU A 38 1.12 13.49 -3.45
CA LEU A 38 2.45 12.99 -3.11
C LEU A 38 2.49 12.33 -1.74
N LYS A 39 1.81 12.90 -0.75
CA LYS A 39 1.75 12.34 0.60
C LYS A 39 1.10 10.95 0.58
N ASN A 40 -0.01 10.80 -0.13
CA ASN A 40 -0.67 9.50 -0.29
C ASN A 40 0.23 8.49 -1.02
N GLN A 41 0.97 8.91 -2.05
CA GLN A 41 1.91 8.04 -2.75
C GLN A 41 3.04 7.56 -1.83
N VAL A 42 3.59 8.46 -1.02
CA VAL A 42 4.62 8.11 -0.03
C VAL A 42 4.08 7.12 0.99
N ASP A 43 2.88 7.36 1.52
CA ASP A 43 2.27 6.48 2.51
C ASP A 43 1.98 5.10 1.93
N ASN A 44 1.46 5.02 0.70
CA ASN A 44 1.22 3.76 -0.01
C ASN A 44 2.53 2.99 -0.29
N LEU A 45 3.59 3.69 -0.73
CA LEU A 45 4.89 3.06 -0.96
C LEU A 45 5.48 2.50 0.34
N ASN A 46 5.31 3.20 1.47
CA ASN A 46 5.78 2.70 2.76
C ASN A 46 5.01 1.43 3.18
N GLU A 47 3.69 1.39 2.99
CA GLU A 47 2.90 0.18 3.23
C GLU A 47 3.36 -1.00 2.37
N GLN A 48 3.62 -0.76 1.08
CA GLN A 48 4.14 -1.79 0.18
C GLN A 48 5.51 -2.31 0.63
N ILE A 49 6.42 -1.42 1.06
CA ILE A 49 7.72 -1.80 1.59
C ILE A 49 7.55 -2.71 2.82
N GLU A 50 6.69 -2.33 3.77
CA GLU A 50 6.48 -3.13 4.98
C GLU A 50 5.92 -4.52 4.67
N LEU A 51 4.99 -4.61 3.71
CA LEU A 51 4.43 -5.89 3.26
C LEU A 51 5.51 -6.76 2.60
N LEU A 52 6.31 -6.20 1.70
CA LEU A 52 7.38 -6.92 1.02
C LEU A 52 8.48 -7.37 1.98
N GLU A 53 8.82 -6.56 2.99
CA GLU A 53 9.78 -6.96 4.03
C GLU A 53 9.27 -8.13 4.86
N LYS A 54 7.99 -8.13 5.23
CA LYS A 54 7.35 -9.26 5.94
C LYS A 54 7.36 -10.52 5.09
N GLU A 55 7.04 -10.40 3.80
CA GLU A 55 7.07 -11.52 2.87
C GLU A 55 8.48 -12.08 2.69
N ASN A 56 9.48 -11.22 2.50
CA ASN A 56 10.88 -11.63 2.41
C ASN A 56 11.32 -12.40 3.65
N LYS A 57 11.06 -11.88 4.86
CA LYS A 57 11.39 -12.59 6.12
C LYS A 57 10.70 -13.96 6.20
N LYS A 58 9.44 -14.04 5.78
CA LYS A 58 8.68 -15.30 5.74
C LYS A 58 9.30 -16.29 4.76
N LEU A 59 9.71 -15.84 3.58
CA LEU A 59 10.33 -16.68 2.55
C LEU A 59 11.72 -17.15 2.98
N GLU A 60 12.53 -16.28 3.57
CA GLU A 60 13.83 -16.63 4.15
C GLU A 60 13.69 -17.72 5.21
N GLY A 61 12.72 -17.60 6.13
CA GLY A 61 12.45 -18.63 7.14
C GLY A 61 12.04 -19.98 6.54
N GLN A 62 11.29 -19.98 5.43
CA GLN A 62 10.95 -21.19 4.69
C GLN A 62 12.19 -21.81 4.04
N ILE A 63 13.01 -21.00 3.37
CA ILE A 63 14.26 -21.44 2.73
C ILE A 63 15.20 -22.07 3.78
N ASP A 64 15.38 -21.43 4.92
CA ASP A 64 16.22 -21.92 6.01
C ASP A 64 15.73 -23.26 6.56
N SER A 65 14.41 -23.39 6.74
CA SER A 65 13.79 -24.63 7.22
C SER A 65 13.97 -25.78 6.25
N LEU A 66 13.87 -25.50 4.95
CA LEU A 66 14.11 -26.48 3.88
C LEU A 66 15.59 -26.86 3.79
N LYS A 67 16.51 -25.88 3.84
CA LYS A 67 17.98 -26.12 3.81
C LYS A 67 18.45 -26.94 4.99
N LYS A 68 17.92 -26.70 6.19
CA LYS A 68 18.24 -27.44 7.42
C LYS A 68 17.62 -28.85 7.45
N LYS A 69 16.90 -29.26 6.40
CA LYS A 69 16.22 -30.57 6.29
C LYS A 69 15.41 -30.92 7.54
N ILE A 70 14.69 -29.94 8.09
CA ILE A 70 13.94 -30.13 9.33
C ILE A 70 12.89 -31.23 9.11
N PRO A 71 12.96 -32.36 9.84
CA PRO A 71 12.12 -33.53 9.54
C PRO A 71 10.62 -33.25 9.54
N SER A 72 10.15 -32.38 10.44
CA SER A 72 8.74 -32.03 10.55
C SER A 72 8.21 -31.25 9.34
N ILE A 73 9.03 -30.42 8.69
CA ILE A 73 8.64 -29.67 7.49
C ILE A 73 8.60 -30.57 6.26
N ILE A 74 9.56 -31.49 6.16
CA ILE A 74 9.61 -32.51 5.10
C ILE A 74 8.38 -33.42 5.22
N GLU A 75 8.09 -33.92 6.41
CA GLU A 75 6.94 -34.76 6.65
C GLU A 75 5.62 -34.04 6.37
N ARG A 76 5.47 -32.79 6.84
CA ARG A 76 4.27 -32.00 6.55
C ARG A 76 4.08 -31.85 5.03
N THR A 77 5.14 -31.52 4.30
CA THR A 77 5.07 -31.39 2.83
C THR A 77 4.73 -32.73 2.16
N ALA A 78 5.32 -33.83 2.63
CA ALA A 78 5.04 -35.17 2.12
C ALA A 78 3.57 -35.56 2.31
N ARG A 79 2.99 -35.26 3.48
CA ARG A 79 1.57 -35.53 3.77
C ARG A 79 0.63 -34.59 3.03
N GLU A 80 0.87 -33.28 3.08
CA GLU A 80 -0.07 -32.28 2.54
C GLU A 80 -0.03 -32.18 1.01
N LYS A 81 1.16 -32.23 0.39
CA LYS A 81 1.29 -32.05 -1.07
C LYS A 81 1.30 -33.35 -1.85
N TYR A 82 1.76 -34.43 -1.24
CA TYR A 82 2.00 -35.70 -1.93
C TYR A 82 1.18 -36.85 -1.33
N ASP A 83 0.33 -36.60 -0.33
CA ASP A 83 -0.54 -37.59 0.32
C ASP A 83 0.23 -38.83 0.82
N MET A 84 1.50 -38.64 1.17
CA MET A 84 2.36 -39.72 1.64
C MET A 84 2.05 -40.06 3.09
N ILE A 85 1.92 -41.34 3.41
CA ILE A 85 1.75 -41.86 4.76
C ILE A 85 2.95 -42.73 5.16
N ARG A 86 3.22 -42.82 6.46
CA ARG A 86 4.30 -43.69 6.93
C ARG A 86 3.90 -45.16 6.78
N PRO A 87 4.86 -46.09 6.61
CA PRO A 87 4.57 -47.52 6.63
C PRO A 87 3.81 -47.92 7.91
N GLY A 88 2.63 -48.53 7.74
CA GLY A 88 1.78 -48.96 8.85
C GLY A 88 0.69 -47.95 9.28
N GLU A 89 0.69 -46.73 8.75
CA GLU A 89 -0.44 -45.80 8.93
C GLU A 89 -1.62 -46.15 8.00
N LYS A 90 -2.84 -45.84 8.44
CA LYS A 90 -4.07 -45.98 7.64
C LYS A 90 -4.60 -44.59 7.27
N LYS A 91 -4.85 -44.37 5.98
CA LYS A 91 -5.53 -43.16 5.49
C LYS A 91 -7.03 -43.30 5.74
N ILE A 92 -7.65 -42.23 6.26
CA ILE A 92 -9.10 -42.12 6.41
C ILE A 92 -9.57 -41.06 5.41
N GLU A 93 -10.45 -41.45 4.50
CA GLU A 93 -11.08 -40.53 3.54
C GLU A 93 -12.50 -40.24 4.00
N PHE A 94 -12.87 -38.97 4.07
CA PHE A 94 -14.24 -38.54 4.33
C PHE A 94 -14.94 -38.38 2.98
N VAL A 95 -16.03 -39.13 2.78
CA VAL A 95 -16.92 -38.96 1.63
C VAL A 95 -18.08 -38.10 2.12
N GLU A 96 -18.22 -36.89 1.59
CA GLU A 96 -19.44 -36.08 1.80
C GLU A 96 -20.56 -36.67 0.92
N GLU A 97 -21.69 -37.04 1.54
CA GLU A 97 -22.93 -37.48 0.87
C GLU A 97 -23.79 -36.29 0.41
#